data_AF-A0A5B7BW67-F1
#
_entry.id   AF-A0A5B7BW67-F1
#
_cell.length_a   1.000
_cell.length_b   1.000
_cell.length_c   1.000
_cell.angle_alpha   90.00
_cell.angle_beta   90.00
_cell.angle_gamma   90.00
#
_symmetry.space_group_name_H-M   'P 1'
#
loop_
_entity.id
_entity.type
_entity.pdbx_description
1 polymer ?
#
loop_
_entity_poly.entity_id
_entity_poly.type
_entity_poly.pdbx_seq_one_letter_code
_entity_poly.pdbx_strand_id
1 'polypeptide(L)'
;MWKEIGDRESGKVRPNLFTNRIRSNRVASLQLSNHKEIVSPHRGSVNSLQVDLTEGRYLLSGASDASVAVYDVQSATDYDGGGLVAKHKSLFVVDKQHEHGHKYAISSAIWYPIDTGLFITGSYDHYIKVWDTNATQVVMNFKMPGKVYRTAMSSLVTSHMLIAAGTEDVQVRLCDIASGAFAHTLSGHRDGVMTVEWSTSSEWVLVTGGCDGAIRFWDIRRAGCFRVLDQSHSQLGRRPPLLERSATNKGSTSKSLSASQSSSVKARAPQKKIAYGNGSKQSAVGRIPSQVKGSGRQRLHPGMLSSRDRATAHYGAVIGLKATEDGMYLLSAGSDSRLRLWDIESGCNTLVNFETARLQTGKAIQLAITQDSALVFVPCMTAVKAFNVWSGKTFLTFRDHYEYVNCCWYSSQDQDLYTGGNDRQILVWSPSKLISDEMDEWSRKGQAAALDQDNWSD
;
A
#
# COMPACT_ATOMS: atom_id res chain seq x y z
N MET A 1 -17.88 -1.63 -24.20
CA MET A 1 -16.65 -0.99 -24.72
C MET A 1 -16.96 -0.02 -25.88
N TRP A 2 -17.52 -0.45 -27.01
CA TRP A 2 -17.79 0.42 -28.19
C TRP A 2 -18.60 1.70 -27.91
N LYS A 3 -19.65 1.62 -27.09
CA LYS A 3 -20.43 2.80 -26.68
C LYS A 3 -19.59 3.82 -25.91
N GLU A 4 -18.67 3.35 -25.06
CA GLU A 4 -17.83 4.21 -24.25
C GLU A 4 -16.74 4.89 -25.08
N ILE A 5 -16.20 4.17 -26.08
CA ILE A 5 -15.28 4.72 -27.08
C ILE A 5 -16.02 5.80 -27.90
N GLY A 6 -17.23 5.52 -28.40
CA GLY A 6 -18.03 6.50 -29.13
C GLY A 6 -18.43 7.72 -28.28
N ASP A 7 -18.73 7.54 -27.00
CA ASP A 7 -18.98 8.65 -26.08
C ASP A 7 -17.71 9.47 -25.76
N ARG A 8 -16.52 8.85 -25.82
CA ARG A 8 -15.22 9.54 -25.72
C ARG A 8 -14.87 10.30 -27.01
N GLU A 9 -15.09 9.71 -28.17
CA GLU A 9 -14.85 10.31 -29.49
C GLU A 9 -15.79 11.50 -29.74
N SER A 10 -17.05 11.38 -29.32
CA SER A 10 -18.04 12.47 -29.37
C SER A 10 -17.88 13.53 -28.28
N GLY A 11 -16.85 13.43 -27.43
CA GLY A 11 -16.52 14.42 -26.40
C GLY A 11 -17.46 14.45 -25.19
N LYS A 12 -18.39 13.51 -25.06
CA LYS A 12 -19.33 13.43 -23.92
C LYS A 12 -18.65 13.03 -22.62
N VAL A 13 -17.54 12.29 -22.70
CA VAL A 13 -16.78 11.82 -21.54
C VAL A 13 -15.37 12.42 -21.56
N ARG A 14 -14.98 13.02 -20.43
CA ARG A 14 -13.62 13.55 -20.24
C ARG A 14 -12.58 12.41 -20.30
N PRO A 15 -11.38 12.64 -20.85
CA PRO A 15 -10.33 11.61 -20.96
C PRO A 15 -10.06 10.89 -19.63
N ASN A 16 -9.89 11.64 -18.53
CA ASN A 16 -9.57 11.05 -17.22
C ASN A 16 -10.70 10.15 -16.69
N LEU A 17 -11.96 10.54 -16.90
CA LEU A 17 -13.10 9.73 -16.48
C LEU A 17 -13.21 8.43 -17.28
N PHE A 18 -12.91 8.50 -18.58
CA PHE A 18 -12.88 7.33 -19.45
C PHE A 18 -11.78 6.34 -19.03
N THR A 19 -10.55 6.82 -18.88
CA THR A 19 -9.41 5.99 -18.45
C THR A 19 -9.65 5.38 -17.07
N ASN A 20 -10.14 6.15 -16.10
CA ASN A 20 -10.44 5.63 -14.76
C ASN A 20 -11.56 4.57 -14.78
N ARG A 21 -12.55 4.73 -15.67
CA ARG A 21 -13.61 3.73 -15.84
C ARG A 21 -13.07 2.43 -16.43
N ILE A 22 -12.24 2.50 -17.47
CA ILE A 22 -11.61 1.30 -18.06
C ILE A 22 -10.76 0.58 -17.02
N ARG A 23 -9.91 1.31 -16.28
CA ARG A 23 -9.09 0.75 -15.20
C ARG A 23 -9.96 0.10 -14.12
N SER A 24 -11.00 0.80 -13.66
CA SER A 24 -11.95 0.25 -12.67
C SER A 24 -12.61 -1.03 -13.17
N ASN A 25 -13.02 -1.09 -14.45
CA ASN A 25 -13.67 -2.26 -15.03
C ASN A 25 -12.72 -3.46 -15.12
N ARG A 26 -11.46 -3.23 -15.51
CA ARG A 26 -10.43 -4.27 -15.57
C ARG A 26 -10.06 -4.80 -14.18
N VAL A 27 -9.94 -3.92 -13.19
CA VAL A 27 -9.73 -4.35 -11.80
C VAL A 27 -10.94 -5.14 -11.27
N ALA A 28 -12.14 -4.79 -11.70
CA ALA A 28 -13.36 -5.52 -11.35
C ALA A 28 -13.45 -6.92 -11.98
N SER A 29 -12.71 -7.17 -13.06
CA SER A 29 -12.66 -8.47 -13.75
C SER A 29 -11.40 -9.28 -13.45
N LEU A 30 -10.63 -8.90 -12.43
CA LEU A 30 -9.50 -9.68 -11.96
C LEU A 30 -9.96 -11.08 -11.53
N GLN A 31 -9.34 -12.10 -12.12
CA GLN A 31 -9.53 -13.50 -11.80
C GLN A 31 -8.18 -14.22 -11.89
N LEU A 32 -8.09 -15.44 -11.36
CA LEU A 32 -6.87 -16.23 -11.50
C LEU A 32 -6.54 -16.36 -12.99
N SER A 33 -5.31 -16.00 -13.35
CA SER A 33 -4.92 -15.96 -14.76
C SER A 33 -4.94 -17.36 -15.34
N ASN A 34 -5.61 -17.48 -16.48
CA ASN A 34 -5.67 -18.71 -17.28
C ASN A 34 -4.72 -18.67 -18.49
N HIS A 35 -3.90 -17.63 -18.61
CA HIS A 35 -3.02 -17.39 -19.76
C HIS A 35 -1.61 -16.97 -19.35
N LYS A 36 -1.36 -16.67 -18.07
CA LYS A 36 -0.06 -16.25 -17.56
C LYS A 36 0.22 -16.95 -16.22
N GLU A 37 1.35 -17.64 -16.15
CA GLU A 37 1.80 -18.38 -14.97
C GLU A 37 3.23 -17.98 -14.60
N ILE A 38 3.47 -17.63 -13.34
CA ILE A 38 4.83 -17.44 -12.80
C ILE A 38 5.26 -18.76 -12.17
N VAL A 39 6.33 -19.37 -12.71
CA VAL A 39 6.85 -20.63 -12.21
C VAL A 39 7.82 -20.34 -11.06
N SER A 40 7.32 -20.45 -9.81
CA SER A 40 8.11 -20.18 -8.61
C SER A 40 9.21 -21.24 -8.39
N PRO A 41 10.49 -20.85 -8.27
CA PRO A 41 11.59 -21.76 -7.92
C PRO A 41 11.73 -21.95 -6.40
N HIS A 42 10.96 -21.20 -5.60
CA HIS A 42 11.12 -21.16 -4.15
C HIS A 42 10.68 -22.47 -3.48
N ARG A 43 11.45 -22.89 -2.46
CA ARG A 43 11.13 -24.01 -1.57
C ARG A 43 10.57 -23.54 -0.22
N GLY A 44 10.53 -22.24 0.02
CA GLY A 44 9.95 -21.60 1.21
C GLY A 44 8.83 -20.61 0.87
N SER A 45 8.15 -20.10 1.90
CA SER A 45 7.09 -19.11 1.73
C SER A 45 7.58 -17.86 1.00
N VAL A 46 6.80 -17.37 0.05
CA VAL A 46 7.06 -16.08 -0.63
C VAL A 46 6.64 -14.95 0.29
N ASN A 47 7.57 -14.07 0.65
CA ASN A 47 7.38 -13.02 1.66
C ASN A 47 7.34 -11.61 1.06
N SER A 48 7.94 -11.41 -0.11
CA SER A 48 8.02 -10.10 -0.77
C SER A 48 7.91 -10.26 -2.27
N LEU A 49 7.14 -9.36 -2.90
CA LEU A 49 7.00 -9.26 -4.34
C LEU A 49 7.09 -7.79 -4.75
N GLN A 50 7.83 -7.50 -5.82
CA GLN A 50 7.84 -6.16 -6.42
C GLN A 50 8.15 -6.25 -7.91
N VAL A 51 7.29 -5.68 -8.75
CA VAL A 51 7.67 -5.36 -10.13
C VAL A 51 8.48 -4.07 -10.12
N ASP A 52 9.54 -4.01 -10.92
CA ASP A 52 10.37 -2.82 -11.05
C ASP A 52 9.52 -1.56 -11.33
N LEU A 53 10.01 -0.41 -10.88
CA LEU A 53 9.29 0.86 -10.98
C LEU A 53 9.60 1.63 -12.28
N THR A 54 10.52 1.12 -13.11
CA THR A 54 11.10 1.87 -14.23
C THR A 54 10.60 1.37 -15.58
N GLU A 55 10.64 0.06 -15.80
CA GLU A 55 10.23 -0.64 -17.01
C GLU A 55 8.89 -1.37 -16.84
N GLY A 56 8.51 -1.67 -15.59
CA GLY A 56 7.32 -2.44 -15.26
C GLY A 56 7.35 -3.87 -15.83
N ARG A 57 8.55 -4.46 -15.90
CA ARG A 57 8.80 -5.72 -16.63
C ARG A 57 9.37 -6.83 -15.76
N TYR A 58 10.20 -6.49 -14.78
CA TYR A 58 10.92 -7.46 -13.97
C TYR A 58 10.28 -7.60 -12.61
N LEU A 59 9.72 -8.79 -12.35
CA LEU A 59 9.20 -9.16 -11.03
C LEU A 59 10.36 -9.69 -10.19
N LEU A 60 10.53 -9.15 -8.99
CA LEU A 60 11.43 -9.62 -7.95
C LEU A 60 10.63 -10.32 -6.86
N SER A 61 11.08 -11.50 -6.44
CA SER A 61 10.48 -12.25 -5.33
C SER A 61 11.52 -12.68 -4.30
N GLY A 62 11.19 -12.57 -3.02
CA GLY A 62 12.03 -13.03 -1.90
C GLY A 62 11.29 -14.01 -1.00
N ALA A 63 11.98 -15.06 -0.56
CA ALA A 63 11.36 -16.20 0.13
C ALA A 63 12.06 -16.65 1.43
N SER A 64 11.33 -17.46 2.21
CA SER A 64 11.74 -17.94 3.54
C SER A 64 12.87 -18.96 3.54
N ASP A 65 13.20 -19.56 2.39
CA ASP A 65 14.32 -20.49 2.20
C ASP A 65 15.65 -19.77 1.87
N ALA A 66 15.69 -18.45 2.11
CA ALA A 66 16.79 -17.55 1.80
C ALA A 66 17.04 -17.34 0.29
N SER A 67 16.06 -17.67 -0.56
CA SER A 67 16.17 -17.44 -2.00
C SER A 67 15.48 -16.16 -2.47
N VAL A 68 16.08 -15.53 -3.48
CA VAL A 68 15.55 -14.40 -4.25
C VAL A 68 15.57 -14.78 -5.73
N ALA A 69 14.51 -14.42 -6.45
CA ALA A 69 14.38 -14.73 -7.87
C ALA A 69 13.86 -13.50 -8.65
N VAL A 70 14.29 -13.38 -9.91
CA VAL A 70 13.81 -12.35 -10.83
C VAL A 70 13.16 -13.01 -12.04
N TYR A 71 12.05 -12.48 -12.52
CA TYR A 71 11.29 -12.97 -13.68
C TYR A 71 11.06 -11.83 -14.66
N ASP A 72 11.07 -12.13 -15.95
CA ASP A 72 10.48 -11.24 -16.97
C ASP A 72 8.98 -11.55 -17.06
N VAL A 73 8.12 -10.58 -16.71
CA VAL A 73 6.66 -10.76 -16.72
C VAL A 73 5.99 -10.41 -18.06
N GLN A 74 6.76 -9.92 -19.03
CA GLN A 74 6.27 -9.57 -20.37
C GLN A 74 6.69 -10.61 -21.41
N SER A 75 7.89 -11.17 -21.28
CA SER A 75 8.39 -12.22 -22.19
C SER A 75 8.24 -13.59 -21.55
N ALA A 76 7.38 -14.43 -22.14
CA ALA A 76 7.22 -15.81 -21.72
C ALA A 76 8.46 -16.63 -22.05
N THR A 77 8.86 -17.51 -21.13
CA THR A 77 9.99 -18.44 -21.32
C THR A 77 9.56 -19.75 -21.98
N ASP A 78 8.29 -20.11 -21.84
CA ASP A 78 7.73 -21.39 -22.25
C ASP A 78 6.23 -21.25 -22.44
N TYR A 79 5.61 -22.19 -23.16
CA TYR A 79 4.17 -22.20 -23.41
C TYR A 79 3.59 -23.60 -23.19
N ASP A 80 2.52 -23.67 -22.40
CA ASP A 80 1.78 -24.91 -22.13
C ASP A 80 0.42 -24.93 -22.87
N GLY A 81 -0.18 -26.13 -22.95
CA GLY A 81 -1.54 -26.30 -23.46
C GLY A 81 -1.71 -25.89 -24.93
N GLY A 82 -0.68 -26.10 -25.76
CA GLY A 82 -0.71 -25.73 -27.17
C GLY A 82 -0.55 -24.22 -27.44
N GLY A 83 0.04 -23.46 -26.50
CA GLY A 83 0.27 -22.02 -26.66
C GLY A 83 -0.69 -21.12 -25.89
N LEU A 84 -1.61 -21.71 -25.10
CA LEU A 84 -2.65 -20.99 -24.36
C LEU A 84 -2.14 -20.34 -23.07
N VAL A 85 -1.17 -20.99 -22.41
CA VAL A 85 -0.62 -20.51 -21.12
C VAL A 85 0.83 -20.12 -21.30
N ALA A 86 1.12 -18.83 -21.14
CA ALA A 86 2.47 -18.28 -21.09
C ALA A 86 3.10 -18.54 -19.72
N LYS A 87 4.18 -19.32 -19.69
CA LYS A 87 4.96 -19.60 -18.48
C LYS A 87 6.18 -18.69 -18.40
N HIS A 88 6.32 -18.01 -17.27
CA HIS A 88 7.43 -17.13 -16.96
C HIS A 88 8.28 -17.78 -15.86
N LYS A 89 9.37 -18.44 -16.27
CA LYS A 89 10.38 -19.00 -15.37
C LYS A 89 11.32 -17.88 -14.91
N SER A 90 11.97 -18.08 -13.76
CA SER A 90 12.95 -17.13 -13.24
C SER A 90 14.12 -16.96 -14.21
N LEU A 91 14.52 -15.72 -14.49
CA LEU A 91 15.74 -15.38 -15.22
C LEU A 91 16.98 -15.84 -14.44
N PHE A 92 16.98 -15.61 -13.13
CA PHE A 92 17.97 -16.15 -12.21
C PHE A 92 17.37 -16.35 -10.82
N VAL A 93 18.04 -17.18 -10.02
CA VAL A 93 17.74 -17.43 -8.62
C VAL A 93 19.04 -17.40 -7.85
N VAL A 94 19.07 -16.65 -6.75
CA VAL A 94 20.15 -16.70 -5.77
C VAL A 94 19.58 -17.32 -4.51
N ASP A 95 20.21 -18.39 -4.02
CA ASP A 95 19.77 -19.10 -2.81
C ASP A 95 20.89 -19.13 -1.74
N LYS A 96 20.65 -19.89 -0.67
CA LYS A 96 21.62 -20.06 0.43
C LYS A 96 22.95 -20.73 0.03
N GLN A 97 23.03 -21.36 -1.15
CA GLN A 97 24.25 -22.02 -1.64
C GLN A 97 25.20 -21.02 -2.32
N HIS A 98 24.66 -19.87 -2.77
CA HIS A 98 25.48 -18.80 -3.30
C HIS A 98 26.49 -18.33 -2.24
N GLU A 99 27.74 -18.08 -2.64
CA GLU A 99 28.85 -17.75 -1.73
C GLU A 99 28.51 -16.58 -0.78
N HIS A 100 27.80 -15.59 -1.32
CA HIS A 100 27.31 -14.42 -0.59
C HIS A 100 25.78 -14.41 -0.46
N GLY A 101 25.12 -15.57 -0.56
CA GLY A 101 23.70 -15.74 -0.29
C GLY A 101 23.29 -15.36 1.14
N HIS A 102 22.00 -15.15 1.36
CA HIS A 102 21.47 -15.03 2.71
C HIS A 102 21.44 -16.41 3.40
N LYS A 103 21.60 -16.42 4.72
CA LYS A 103 21.61 -17.69 5.51
C LYS A 103 20.24 -18.07 6.06
N TYR A 104 19.37 -17.08 6.23
CA TYR A 104 18.01 -17.24 6.75
C TYR A 104 17.00 -16.54 5.85
N ALA A 105 15.71 -16.71 6.17
CA ALA A 105 14.57 -16.18 5.43
C ALA A 105 14.78 -14.73 4.97
N ILE A 106 14.56 -14.49 3.69
CA ILE A 106 14.43 -13.14 3.13
C ILE A 106 13.03 -12.65 3.48
N SER A 107 12.96 -11.55 4.23
CA SER A 107 11.72 -10.93 4.69
C SER A 107 11.24 -9.83 3.74
N SER A 108 12.17 -9.22 3.00
CA SER A 108 11.91 -8.10 2.10
C SER A 108 12.87 -8.18 0.91
N ALA A 109 12.34 -7.97 -0.29
CA ALA A 109 13.10 -7.86 -1.52
C ALA A 109 12.48 -6.72 -2.32
N ILE A 110 13.28 -5.68 -2.61
CA ILE A 110 12.83 -4.47 -3.31
C ILE A 110 13.81 -4.08 -4.41
N TRP A 111 13.29 -3.50 -5.49
CA TRP A 111 14.12 -2.89 -6.52
C TRP A 111 14.73 -1.57 -6.04
N TYR A 112 15.92 -1.25 -6.56
CA TYR A 112 16.38 0.13 -6.52
C TYR A 112 15.39 0.99 -7.33
N PRO A 113 14.89 2.12 -6.80
CA PRO A 113 13.74 2.80 -7.39
C PRO A 113 14.02 3.55 -8.70
N ILE A 114 15.29 3.68 -9.11
CA ILE A 114 15.71 4.53 -10.24
C ILE A 114 16.09 3.71 -11.48
N ASP A 115 16.54 2.46 -11.31
CA ASP A 115 16.89 1.54 -12.38
C ASP A 115 16.73 0.07 -11.96
N THR A 116 16.84 -0.83 -12.94
CA THR A 116 16.80 -2.29 -12.76
C THR A 116 18.17 -2.90 -12.45
N GLY A 117 19.23 -2.08 -12.35
CA GLY A 117 20.61 -2.52 -12.18
C GLY A 117 20.90 -3.02 -10.76
N LEU A 118 20.15 -2.54 -9.76
CA LEU A 118 20.31 -2.95 -8.37
C LEU A 118 19.00 -3.45 -7.75
N PHE A 119 19.11 -4.44 -6.87
CA PHE A 119 18.03 -4.81 -5.95
C PHE A 119 18.55 -5.00 -4.52
N ILE A 120 17.65 -4.85 -3.55
CA ILE A 120 17.95 -4.87 -2.13
C ILE A 120 17.16 -5.99 -1.45
N THR A 121 17.84 -6.82 -0.67
CA THR A 121 17.22 -7.86 0.16
C THR A 121 17.48 -7.61 1.64
N GLY A 122 16.46 -7.79 2.47
CA GLY A 122 16.56 -7.82 3.92
C GLY A 122 16.24 -9.22 4.44
N SER A 123 17.01 -9.70 5.43
CA SER A 123 16.87 -11.07 5.93
C SER A 123 16.90 -11.17 7.46
N TYR A 124 16.37 -12.28 7.95
CA TYR A 124 16.50 -12.70 9.35
C TYR A 124 17.92 -13.14 9.71
N ASP A 125 18.87 -13.13 8.77
CA ASP A 125 20.30 -13.27 9.07
C ASP A 125 20.96 -11.98 9.56
N HIS A 126 20.15 -10.93 9.77
CA HIS A 126 20.55 -9.60 10.22
C HIS A 126 21.29 -8.79 9.17
N TYR A 127 21.30 -9.21 7.90
CA TYR A 127 21.89 -8.41 6.82
C TYR A 127 20.82 -7.80 5.93
N ILE A 128 21.12 -6.58 5.49
CA ILE A 128 20.62 -6.04 4.24
C ILE A 128 21.72 -6.21 3.20
N LYS A 129 21.40 -6.74 2.03
CA LYS A 129 22.35 -6.89 0.92
C LYS A 129 21.84 -6.11 -0.29
N VAL A 130 22.76 -5.39 -0.93
CA VAL A 130 22.54 -4.70 -2.20
C VAL A 130 23.26 -5.52 -3.27
N TRP A 131 22.51 -5.86 -4.31
CA TRP A 131 22.93 -6.79 -5.35
C TRP A 131 23.01 -6.06 -6.68
N ASP A 132 24.03 -6.38 -7.45
CA ASP A 132 24.04 -6.11 -8.89
C ASP A 132 23.17 -7.16 -9.57
N THR A 133 22.13 -6.72 -10.27
CA THR A 133 21.17 -7.60 -10.95
C THR A 133 21.82 -8.40 -12.08
N ASN A 134 22.74 -7.79 -12.83
CA ASN A 134 23.35 -8.40 -14.01
C ASN A 134 24.45 -9.39 -13.64
N ALA A 135 25.28 -9.03 -12.65
CA ALA A 135 26.36 -9.88 -12.16
C ALA A 135 25.86 -10.91 -11.13
N THR A 136 24.66 -10.74 -10.56
CA THR A 136 24.10 -11.54 -9.45
C THR A 136 25.00 -11.58 -8.21
N GLN A 137 25.77 -10.52 -7.98
CA GLN A 137 26.74 -10.41 -6.89
C GLN A 137 26.35 -9.36 -5.88
N VAL A 138 26.76 -9.58 -4.62
CA VAL A 138 26.58 -8.60 -3.55
C VAL A 138 27.62 -7.50 -3.71
N VAL A 139 27.15 -6.28 -4.00
CA VAL A 139 28.02 -5.10 -4.11
C VAL A 139 28.21 -4.45 -2.74
N MET A 140 27.22 -4.57 -1.86
CA MET A 140 27.25 -3.98 -0.53
C MET A 140 26.40 -4.76 0.47
N ASN A 141 26.81 -4.78 1.73
CA ASN A 141 26.00 -5.34 2.81
C ASN A 141 26.03 -4.46 4.07
N PHE A 142 24.91 -4.43 4.78
CA PHE A 142 24.77 -3.72 6.04
C PHE A 142 24.35 -4.70 7.14
N LYS A 143 25.16 -4.83 8.18
CA LYS A 143 24.89 -5.67 9.35
C LYS A 143 24.01 -4.93 10.35
N MET A 144 22.78 -5.39 10.51
CA MET A 144 21.80 -4.87 11.45
C MET A 144 21.97 -5.47 12.85
N PRO A 145 21.49 -4.76 13.90
CA PRO A 145 21.55 -5.25 15.27
C PRO A 145 20.61 -6.44 15.55
N GLY A 146 19.65 -6.73 14.66
CA GLY A 146 18.72 -7.85 14.79
C GLY A 146 18.11 -8.24 13.45
N LYS A 147 17.13 -9.15 13.47
CA LYS A 147 16.43 -9.61 12.26
C LYS A 147 15.84 -8.44 11.49
N VAL A 148 16.05 -8.41 10.17
CA VAL A 148 15.43 -7.40 9.32
C VAL A 148 14.01 -7.83 9.00
N TYR A 149 13.00 -7.04 9.36
CA TYR A 149 11.60 -7.34 9.08
C TYR A 149 11.12 -6.72 7.77
N ARG A 150 11.54 -5.48 7.48
CA ARG A 150 11.14 -4.78 6.26
C ARG A 150 12.21 -3.78 5.83
N THR A 151 12.38 -3.62 4.52
CA THR A 151 13.21 -2.58 3.91
C THR A 151 12.36 -1.72 2.98
N ALA A 152 12.72 -0.44 2.83
CA ALA A 152 12.07 0.45 1.87
C ALA A 152 13.03 1.53 1.37
N MET A 153 12.85 1.94 0.11
CA MET A 153 13.46 3.13 -0.48
C MET A 153 12.37 4.05 -1.03
N SER A 154 12.62 5.36 -1.09
CA SER A 154 11.64 6.30 -1.63
C SER A 154 11.60 6.18 -3.15
N SER A 155 10.40 6.04 -3.73
CA SER A 155 10.20 6.05 -5.18
C SER A 155 10.31 7.46 -5.79
N LEU A 156 10.30 8.51 -4.96
CA LEU A 156 10.45 9.90 -5.37
C LEU A 156 11.91 10.38 -5.29
N VAL A 157 12.84 9.48 -4.98
CA VAL A 157 14.18 9.88 -4.61
C VAL A 157 14.92 10.50 -5.78
N THR A 158 15.54 11.65 -5.53
CA THR A 158 16.37 12.37 -6.52
C THR A 158 17.71 12.82 -5.93
N SER A 159 17.82 12.82 -4.59
CA SER A 159 18.93 13.46 -3.89
C SER A 159 19.71 12.56 -2.93
N HIS A 160 19.16 11.40 -2.55
CA HIS A 160 19.79 10.46 -1.62
C HIS A 160 19.65 9.00 -2.08
N MET A 161 20.39 8.08 -1.45
CA MET A 161 20.30 6.64 -1.75
C MET A 161 20.05 5.83 -0.47
N LEU A 162 19.08 6.29 0.33
CA LEU A 162 18.83 5.74 1.65
C LEU A 162 17.89 4.54 1.63
N ILE A 163 18.37 3.43 2.18
CA ILE A 163 17.56 2.28 2.55
C ILE A 163 17.09 2.46 3.99
N ALA A 164 15.78 2.52 4.19
CA ALA A 164 15.18 2.44 5.51
C ALA A 164 15.01 0.97 5.93
N ALA A 165 15.38 0.66 7.16
CA ALA A 165 15.34 -0.68 7.73
C ALA A 165 14.51 -0.72 9.02
N GLY A 166 13.45 -1.54 8.99
CA GLY A 166 12.74 -1.99 10.18
C GLY A 166 13.29 -3.34 10.64
N THR A 167 13.65 -3.46 11.92
CA THR A 167 14.32 -4.64 12.46
C THR A 167 13.74 -5.05 13.81
N GLU A 168 14.23 -6.16 14.37
CA GLU A 168 13.95 -6.57 15.76
C GLU A 168 14.42 -5.55 16.80
N ASP A 169 15.37 -4.66 16.44
CA ASP A 169 15.76 -3.53 17.28
C ASP A 169 14.71 -2.41 17.26
N VAL A 170 14.64 -1.65 18.35
CA VAL A 170 13.68 -0.56 18.57
C VAL A 170 14.00 0.69 17.73
N GLN A 171 15.17 0.72 17.12
CA GLN A 171 15.64 1.85 16.32
C GLN A 171 15.44 1.55 14.83
N VAL A 172 14.96 2.56 14.09
CA VAL A 172 14.96 2.52 12.62
C VAL A 172 16.35 2.93 12.16
N ARG A 173 16.94 2.19 11.22
CA ARG A 173 18.24 2.54 10.63
C ARG A 173 18.09 2.96 9.18
N LEU A 174 18.78 4.04 8.81
CA LEU A 174 18.92 4.46 7.42
C LEU A 174 20.35 4.14 6.97
N CYS A 175 20.46 3.38 5.90
CA CYS A 175 21.75 2.97 5.31
C CYS A 175 21.91 3.68 3.98
N ASP A 176 23.05 4.31 3.76
CA ASP A 176 23.32 5.01 2.51
C ASP A 176 24.16 4.12 1.59
N ILE A 177 23.61 3.82 0.41
CA ILE A 177 24.31 3.01 -0.60
C ILE A 177 25.53 3.77 -1.14
N ALA A 178 25.46 5.10 -1.25
CA ALA A 178 26.54 5.90 -1.85
C ALA A 178 27.82 5.89 -1.00
N SER A 179 27.69 6.04 0.33
CA SER A 179 28.82 5.98 1.26
C SER A 179 29.15 4.59 1.79
N GLY A 180 28.22 3.64 1.68
CA GLY A 180 28.33 2.32 2.31
C GLY A 180 28.28 2.34 3.84
N ALA A 181 27.73 3.41 4.43
CA ALA A 181 27.66 3.59 5.87
C ALA A 181 26.21 3.73 6.37
N PHE A 182 26.05 3.62 7.70
CA PHE A 182 24.81 4.01 8.36
C PHE A 182 24.72 5.55 8.39
N ALA A 183 23.70 6.10 7.73
CA ALA A 183 23.49 7.54 7.67
C ALA A 183 22.75 8.07 8.91
N HIS A 184 21.70 7.36 9.35
CA HIS A 184 20.87 7.80 10.47
C HIS A 184 20.37 6.64 11.33
N THR A 185 20.14 6.98 12.60
CA THR A 185 19.46 6.14 13.58
C THR A 185 18.28 6.91 14.14
N LEU A 186 17.06 6.45 13.88
CA LEU A 186 15.83 7.10 14.33
C LEU A 186 15.30 6.37 15.57
N SER A 187 15.51 7.00 16.73
CA SER A 187 15.10 6.46 18.02
C SER A 187 13.70 6.95 18.41
N GLY A 188 12.82 6.04 18.83
CA GLY A 188 11.52 6.41 19.38
C GLY A 188 10.53 5.24 19.58
N HIS A 189 10.62 4.17 18.79
CA HIS A 189 9.83 2.96 19.09
C HIS A 189 10.29 2.33 20.41
N ARG A 190 9.38 1.59 21.04
CA ARG A 190 9.62 0.88 22.32
C ARG A 190 9.79 -0.62 22.15
N ASP A 191 9.64 -1.11 20.93
CA ASP A 191 9.74 -2.51 20.54
C ASP A 191 10.15 -2.55 19.06
N GLY A 192 10.43 -3.74 18.52
CA GLY A 192 10.92 -3.93 17.16
C GLY A 192 10.07 -3.24 16.09
N VAL A 193 10.72 -2.78 15.03
CA VAL A 193 10.09 -2.06 13.91
C VAL A 193 9.69 -3.07 12.82
N MET A 194 8.40 -3.40 12.76
CA MET A 194 7.87 -4.45 11.90
C MET A 194 7.73 -4.00 10.44
N THR A 195 7.45 -2.71 10.19
CA THR A 195 7.22 -2.20 8.84
C THR A 195 7.71 -0.76 8.67
N VAL A 196 8.14 -0.43 7.45
CA VAL A 196 8.67 0.87 7.05
C VAL A 196 8.13 1.23 5.66
N GLU A 197 7.79 2.50 5.47
CA GLU A 197 7.27 3.01 4.21
C GLU A 197 7.65 4.48 4.02
N TRP A 198 8.14 4.82 2.82
CA TRP A 198 8.41 6.21 2.44
C TRP A 198 7.13 6.89 1.94
N SER A 199 7.02 8.19 2.21
CA SER A 199 5.95 9.01 1.66
C SER A 199 6.01 9.08 0.13
N THR A 200 4.84 9.01 -0.49
CA THR A 200 4.60 9.19 -1.93
C THR A 200 4.37 10.65 -2.33
N SER A 201 4.46 11.59 -1.38
CA SER A 201 4.36 13.05 -1.63
C SER A 201 5.59 13.82 -1.15
N SER A 202 6.47 13.21 -0.35
CA SER A 202 7.70 13.82 0.13
C SER A 202 8.85 12.82 0.20
N GLU A 203 9.93 13.11 -0.53
CA GLU A 203 11.17 12.31 -0.54
C GLU A 203 11.82 12.13 0.85
N TRP A 204 11.53 13.03 1.80
CA TRP A 204 12.21 13.11 3.09
C TRP A 204 11.39 12.52 4.24
N VAL A 205 10.14 12.15 4.00
CA VAL A 205 9.23 11.66 5.03
C VAL A 205 9.18 10.14 5.01
N LEU A 206 9.55 9.54 6.14
CA LEU A 206 9.44 8.11 6.39
C LEU A 206 8.36 7.85 7.45
N VAL A 207 7.58 6.80 7.25
CA VAL A 207 6.57 6.30 8.17
C VAL A 207 6.97 4.90 8.63
N THR A 208 6.90 4.65 9.94
CA THR A 208 7.30 3.35 10.51
C THR A 208 6.24 2.83 11.47
N GLY A 209 6.04 1.50 11.46
CA GLY A 209 5.11 0.78 12.31
C GLY A 209 5.85 -0.22 13.20
N GLY A 210 5.62 -0.15 14.51
CA GLY A 210 6.31 -0.99 15.50
C GLY A 210 5.45 -2.12 16.08
N CYS A 211 6.12 -3.07 16.71
CA CYS A 211 5.53 -4.07 17.61
C CYS A 211 4.85 -3.42 18.83
N ASP A 212 5.26 -2.19 19.17
CA ASP A 212 4.67 -1.36 20.23
C ASP A 212 3.31 -0.75 19.87
N GLY A 213 2.77 -1.07 18.69
CA GLY A 213 1.50 -0.57 18.17
C GLY A 213 1.53 0.90 17.73
N ALA A 214 2.69 1.56 17.76
CA ALA A 214 2.84 2.94 17.34
C ALA A 214 3.12 3.04 15.83
N ILE A 215 2.57 4.08 15.20
CA ILE A 215 2.98 4.55 13.88
C ILE A 215 3.64 5.90 14.04
N ARG A 216 4.88 6.04 13.56
CA ARG A 216 5.71 7.23 13.71
C ARG A 216 6.07 7.82 12.36
N PHE A 217 6.12 9.15 12.29
CA PHE A 217 6.58 9.89 11.12
C PHE A 217 7.90 10.59 11.42
N TRP A 218 8.80 10.53 10.45
CA TRP A 218 10.15 11.05 10.52
C TRP A 218 10.41 11.92 9.31
N ASP A 219 10.92 13.13 9.51
CA ASP A 219 11.58 13.89 8.45
C ASP A 219 13.07 13.66 8.67
N ILE A 220 13.71 12.94 7.76
CA ILE A 220 15.09 12.47 7.96
C ILE A 220 16.12 13.61 8.05
N ARG A 221 15.73 14.83 7.67
CA ARG A 221 16.55 16.05 7.80
C ARG A 221 16.45 16.68 9.18
N ARG A 222 15.55 16.18 10.04
CA ARG A 222 15.26 16.72 11.37
C ARG A 222 15.52 15.66 12.43
N ALA A 223 15.86 16.12 13.63
CA ALA A 223 16.01 15.21 14.76
C ALA A 223 14.64 14.79 15.33
N GLY A 224 14.48 13.49 15.57
CA GLY A 224 13.31 12.91 16.25
C GLY A 224 12.07 12.74 15.36
N CYS A 225 11.09 11.99 15.87
CA CYS A 225 9.80 11.85 15.19
C CYS A 225 8.99 13.13 15.35
N PHE A 226 8.35 13.59 14.27
CA PHE A 226 7.50 14.79 14.33
C PHE A 226 6.01 14.46 14.53
N ARG A 227 5.63 13.17 14.41
CA ARG A 227 4.26 12.71 14.65
C ARG A 227 4.22 11.25 15.11
N VAL A 228 3.27 10.96 16.00
CA VAL A 228 2.87 9.61 16.39
C VAL A 228 1.34 9.54 16.24
N LEU A 229 0.82 8.54 15.54
CA LEU A 229 -0.62 8.39 15.35
C LEU A 229 -1.28 7.82 16.60
N ASP A 230 -2.43 8.40 16.94
CA ASP A 230 -3.26 7.98 18.06
C ASP A 230 -4.63 7.56 17.53
N GLN A 231 -5.01 6.31 17.74
CA GLN A 231 -6.30 5.79 17.28
C GLN A 231 -7.51 6.51 17.89
N SER A 232 -7.36 7.18 19.04
CA SER A 232 -8.43 7.98 19.65
C SER A 232 -8.61 9.35 18.98
N HIS A 233 -7.57 9.84 18.29
CA HIS A 233 -7.61 11.10 17.56
C HIS A 233 -8.26 10.88 16.19
N SER A 234 -9.54 11.23 16.08
CA SER A 234 -10.37 10.94 14.91
C SER A 234 -10.91 12.21 14.24
N GLN A 235 -11.17 12.13 12.93
CA GLN A 235 -11.83 13.19 12.17
C GLN A 235 -13.32 13.23 12.56
N LEU A 236 -13.67 13.91 13.65
CA LEU A 236 -15.08 14.17 13.95
C LEU A 236 -15.61 15.21 12.95
N GLY A 237 -16.57 14.80 12.11
CA GLY A 237 -17.39 15.73 11.32
C GLY A 237 -16.88 16.17 9.94
N ARG A 238 -15.67 15.75 9.51
CA ARG A 238 -15.26 15.85 8.09
C ARG A 238 -15.15 14.45 7.49
N ARG A 239 -16.26 13.92 6.95
CA ARG A 239 -16.15 12.86 5.95
C ARG A 239 -15.49 13.49 4.71
N PRO A 240 -14.43 12.89 4.13
CA PRO A 240 -14.06 13.18 2.77
C PRO A 240 -15.32 13.05 1.90
N PRO A 241 -15.56 13.95 0.93
CA PRO A 241 -16.69 13.77 0.04
C PRO A 241 -16.58 12.38 -0.58
N LEU A 242 -17.58 11.53 -0.34
CA LEU A 242 -17.77 10.35 -1.17
C LEU A 242 -17.81 10.90 -2.59
N LEU A 243 -16.85 10.50 -3.43
CA LEU A 243 -16.93 10.75 -4.86
C LEU A 243 -18.21 10.06 -5.34
N GLU A 244 -19.33 10.79 -5.38
CA GLU A 244 -20.56 10.33 -5.99
C GLU A 244 -20.26 10.09 -7.47
N ARG A 245 -20.01 8.83 -7.82
CA ARG A 245 -20.02 8.39 -9.21
C ARG A 245 -21.45 8.53 -9.69
N SER A 246 -21.71 9.53 -10.53
CA SER A 246 -23.01 9.82 -11.13
C SER A 246 -23.59 8.55 -11.76
N ALA A 247 -24.60 7.96 -11.11
CA ALA A 247 -25.43 6.95 -11.71
C ALA A 247 -26.28 7.62 -12.80
N THR A 248 -26.19 7.06 -13.99
CA THR A 248 -26.78 7.50 -15.24
C THR A 248 -28.31 7.62 -15.20
N ASN A 249 -28.81 8.69 -15.79
CA ASN A 249 -30.07 8.85 -16.53
C ASN A 249 -31.11 7.72 -16.38
N LYS A 250 -32.22 8.02 -15.69
CA LYS A 250 -33.54 7.49 -16.08
C LYS A 250 -34.32 8.58 -16.81
N GLY A 251 -34.61 8.30 -18.07
CA GLY A 251 -35.51 9.09 -18.90
C GLY A 251 -36.95 9.08 -18.37
N SER A 252 -37.63 10.16 -18.69
CA SER A 252 -38.97 10.59 -18.33
C SER A 252 -40.10 9.58 -18.52
N THR A 253 -41.10 9.67 -17.64
CA THR A 253 -42.51 9.79 -18.05
C THR A 253 -43.24 10.80 -17.16
N SER A 254 -43.97 11.68 -17.84
CA SER A 254 -44.72 12.86 -17.43
C SER A 254 -45.81 12.65 -16.36
N LYS A 255 -46.07 13.69 -15.54
CA LYS A 255 -47.31 14.49 -15.63
C LYS A 255 -47.24 15.75 -14.74
N SER A 256 -47.63 16.86 -15.34
CA SER A 256 -47.82 18.21 -14.81
C SER A 256 -48.96 18.30 -13.78
N LEU A 257 -48.90 19.26 -12.85
CA LEU A 257 -49.93 20.30 -12.66
C LEU A 257 -49.59 21.30 -11.52
N SER A 258 -49.67 22.59 -11.89
CA SER A 258 -50.16 23.79 -11.18
C SER A 258 -49.56 24.31 -9.85
N ALA A 259 -49.11 25.59 -9.94
CA ALA A 259 -49.43 26.77 -9.10
C ALA A 259 -49.24 26.68 -7.56
N SER A 260 -48.86 27.69 -6.78
CA SER A 260 -48.63 29.13 -6.91
C SER A 260 -48.03 29.63 -5.57
N GLN A 261 -47.43 30.83 -5.58
CA GLN A 261 -47.38 31.90 -4.53
C GLN A 261 -48.09 31.59 -3.18
N SER A 262 -47.68 31.99 -1.97
CA SER A 262 -46.91 33.14 -1.43
C SER A 262 -46.80 33.02 0.12
N SER A 263 -45.87 33.79 0.74
CA SER A 263 -46.00 34.53 2.04
C SER A 263 -46.71 33.86 3.26
N SER A 264 -46.19 33.71 4.48
CA SER A 264 -45.55 34.65 5.43
C SER A 264 -46.13 34.42 6.85
N VAL A 265 -45.40 34.83 7.90
CA VAL A 265 -45.89 35.34 9.22
C VAL A 265 -46.10 34.37 10.43
N LYS A 266 -45.20 34.57 11.42
CA LYS A 266 -45.31 34.73 12.90
C LYS A 266 -45.42 33.56 13.90
N ALA A 267 -44.71 33.83 14.99
CA ALA A 267 -44.63 33.22 16.32
C ALA A 267 -45.83 33.50 17.24
N ARG A 268 -46.01 32.68 18.30
CA ARG A 268 -45.95 33.09 19.75
C ARG A 268 -46.10 31.86 20.69
N ALA A 269 -45.38 31.91 21.83
CA ALA A 269 -45.46 31.04 23.02
C ALA A 269 -46.56 31.52 24.01
N PRO A 270 -46.60 31.24 25.36
CA PRO A 270 -45.93 30.25 26.25
C PRO A 270 -46.89 29.65 27.34
N GLN A 271 -46.42 28.84 28.32
CA GLN A 271 -47.02 28.76 29.68
C GLN A 271 -46.09 28.24 30.81
N LYS A 272 -46.44 28.62 32.05
CA LYS A 272 -45.69 28.81 33.33
C LYS A 272 -45.44 27.51 34.15
N LYS A 273 -44.31 27.30 34.86
CA LYS A 273 -43.80 27.79 36.19
C LYS A 273 -44.50 27.20 37.43
N ILE A 274 -43.78 26.44 38.29
CA ILE A 274 -43.87 26.45 39.78
C ILE A 274 -42.48 26.10 40.38
N ALA A 275 -42.13 26.77 41.48
CA ALA A 275 -40.93 26.60 42.29
C ALA A 275 -41.32 26.27 43.76
N TYR A 276 -40.43 25.62 44.49
CA TYR A 276 -40.32 25.66 45.96
C TYR A 276 -38.83 25.62 46.33
N GLY A 277 -38.43 26.37 47.36
CA GLY A 277 -37.06 26.46 47.84
C GLY A 277 -36.95 26.41 49.38
N ASN A 278 -35.70 26.29 49.85
CA ASN A 278 -35.09 26.72 51.14
C ASN A 278 -33.79 25.91 51.32
N GLY A 279 -32.63 26.38 51.79
CA GLY A 279 -32.16 27.70 52.24
C GLY A 279 -30.79 27.55 52.97
N SER A 280 -29.94 28.58 52.89
CA SER A 280 -28.76 28.95 53.75
C SER A 280 -27.44 28.15 53.63
N LYS A 281 -26.22 28.72 53.70
CA LYS A 281 -25.68 30.10 53.84
C LYS A 281 -24.13 30.09 53.58
N GLN A 282 -23.63 31.19 52.96
CA GLN A 282 -22.33 31.91 53.18
C GLN A 282 -20.97 31.17 53.03
N SER A 283 -19.86 31.72 52.54
CA SER A 283 -19.38 33.00 51.94
C SER A 283 -17.90 32.74 51.55
N ALA A 284 -17.42 32.95 50.31
CA ALA A 284 -16.86 34.18 49.71
C ALA A 284 -15.31 34.30 49.75
N VAL A 285 -14.81 34.94 48.67
CA VAL A 285 -13.48 35.49 48.37
C VAL A 285 -12.50 34.51 47.68
N GLY A 286 -11.96 34.76 46.48
CA GLY A 286 -12.07 35.87 45.53
C GLY A 286 -10.91 35.84 44.52
N ARG A 287 -11.13 36.52 43.39
CA ARG A 287 -10.19 37.06 42.38
C ARG A 287 -9.84 36.23 41.13
N ILE A 288 -10.31 36.81 40.02
CA ILE A 288 -9.85 36.68 38.63
C ILE A 288 -8.50 37.42 38.47
N PRO A 289 -7.61 36.97 37.57
CA PRO A 289 -7.09 37.86 36.51
C PRO A 289 -7.17 37.18 35.13
N SER A 290 -7.84 37.77 34.13
CA SER A 290 -7.31 38.68 33.09
C SER A 290 -6.26 38.06 32.14
N GLN A 291 -6.61 38.04 30.86
CA GLN A 291 -5.83 37.54 29.74
C GLN A 291 -4.56 38.37 29.39
N VAL A 292 -3.67 37.69 28.64
CA VAL A 292 -2.86 38.14 27.49
C VAL A 292 -1.33 38.22 27.67
N LYS A 293 -0.66 37.47 26.77
CA LYS A 293 0.72 37.54 26.21
C LYS A 293 1.85 36.77 26.89
N GLY A 294 2.52 35.94 26.07
CA GLY A 294 3.89 35.47 26.28
C GLY A 294 4.09 34.01 25.92
N SER A 295 4.57 33.73 24.70
CA SER A 295 5.04 32.40 24.30
C SER A 295 6.20 31.94 25.20
N GLY A 296 5.99 30.90 26.00
CA GLY A 296 7.06 30.17 26.68
C GLY A 296 6.88 28.69 26.42
N ARG A 297 7.73 28.09 25.59
CA ARG A 297 7.89 26.62 25.57
C ARG A 297 8.38 26.23 26.96
N GLN A 298 7.51 25.63 27.78
CA GLN A 298 7.96 24.99 29.01
C GLN A 298 8.87 23.82 28.62
N ARG A 299 10.12 23.90 29.04
CA ARG A 299 11.12 22.84 28.89
C ARG A 299 10.78 21.76 29.92
N LEU A 300 10.12 20.69 29.48
CA LEU A 300 9.73 19.58 30.34
C LEU A 300 10.96 18.70 30.66
N HIS A 301 10.97 18.14 31.88
CA HIS A 301 12.00 17.25 32.39
C HIS A 301 12.15 15.98 31.52
N PRO A 302 13.37 15.43 31.33
CA PRO A 302 13.63 14.23 30.50
C PRO A 302 12.86 12.95 30.88
N GLY A 303 12.26 12.91 32.07
CA GLY A 303 11.46 11.76 32.56
C GLY A 303 9.96 11.82 32.24
N MET A 304 9.47 12.90 31.61
CA MET A 304 8.09 13.00 31.12
C MET A 304 8.10 13.01 29.59
N LEU A 305 8.40 11.85 29.00
CA LEU A 305 8.04 11.57 27.61
C LEU A 305 6.55 11.87 27.46
N SER A 306 6.20 12.73 26.50
CA SER A 306 4.85 13.25 26.38
C SER A 306 3.86 12.09 26.18
N SER A 307 2.61 12.22 26.63
CA SER A 307 1.57 11.21 26.35
C SER A 307 1.46 10.88 24.86
N ARG A 308 1.79 11.86 24.00
CA ARG A 308 1.90 11.72 22.54
C ARG A 308 2.98 10.74 22.10
N ASP A 309 4.11 10.64 22.81
CA ASP A 309 5.14 9.64 22.51
C ASP A 309 4.69 8.22 22.85
N ARG A 310 3.64 8.08 23.67
CA ARG A 310 3.01 6.80 24.06
C ARG A 310 1.73 6.46 23.30
N ALA A 311 1.29 7.32 22.38
CA ALA A 311 0.15 7.04 21.53
C ALA A 311 0.32 5.74 20.75
N THR A 312 -0.78 5.02 20.56
CA THR A 312 -0.82 3.79 19.77
C THR A 312 -1.87 3.93 18.66
N ALA A 313 -1.50 3.46 17.47
CA ALA A 313 -2.35 3.41 16.30
C ALA A 313 -3.15 2.10 16.25
N HIS A 314 -2.59 1.02 16.78
CA HIS A 314 -3.21 -0.29 16.90
C HIS A 314 -3.03 -0.84 18.33
N TYR A 315 -3.92 -1.73 18.76
CA TYR A 315 -3.77 -2.44 20.05
C TYR A 315 -2.74 -3.57 20.02
N GLY A 316 -2.24 -3.92 18.83
CA GLY A 316 -1.17 -4.88 18.60
C GLY A 316 -0.13 -4.33 17.64
N ALA A 317 0.81 -5.16 17.25
CA ALA A 317 1.87 -4.82 16.30
C ALA A 317 1.30 -4.27 14.98
N VAL A 318 1.92 -3.22 14.46
CA VAL A 318 1.61 -2.69 13.12
C VAL A 318 2.34 -3.56 12.10
N ILE A 319 1.62 -4.43 11.40
CA ILE A 319 2.20 -5.45 10.52
C ILE A 319 2.27 -5.03 9.05
N GLY A 320 1.58 -3.96 8.66
CA GLY A 320 1.59 -3.46 7.28
C GLY A 320 1.27 -1.97 7.23
N LEU A 321 1.93 -1.27 6.31
CA LEU A 321 1.68 0.13 5.98
C LEU A 321 1.58 0.24 4.45
N LYS A 322 0.65 1.08 3.99
CA LYS A 322 0.58 1.49 2.58
C LYS A 322 0.06 2.92 2.46
N ALA A 323 0.85 3.84 1.94
CA ALA A 323 0.43 5.18 1.57
C ALA A 323 -0.40 5.15 0.28
N THR A 324 -1.34 6.06 0.16
CA THR A 324 -2.04 6.31 -1.10
C THR A 324 -1.07 6.93 -2.11
N GLU A 325 -1.33 6.75 -3.40
CA GLU A 325 -0.46 7.25 -4.48
C GLU A 325 -0.39 8.78 -4.51
N ASP A 326 -1.42 9.46 -4.01
CA ASP A 326 -1.42 10.93 -3.84
C ASP A 326 -0.68 11.40 -2.57
N GLY A 327 -0.26 10.48 -1.69
CA GLY A 327 0.43 10.76 -0.44
C GLY A 327 -0.41 11.51 0.60
N MET A 328 -1.74 11.51 0.46
CA MET A 328 -2.66 12.19 1.36
C MET A 328 -3.13 11.30 2.52
N TYR A 329 -3.19 9.99 2.29
CA TYR A 329 -3.67 9.04 3.28
C TYR A 329 -2.70 7.88 3.49
N LEU A 330 -2.77 7.29 4.68
CA LEU A 330 -2.00 6.11 5.07
C LEU A 330 -2.97 5.01 5.48
N LEU A 331 -2.82 3.82 4.90
CA LEU A 331 -3.45 2.60 5.37
C LEU A 331 -2.50 1.87 6.32
N SER A 332 -3.04 1.39 7.44
CA SER A 332 -2.30 0.55 8.37
C SER A 332 -3.06 -0.72 8.72
N ALA A 333 -2.33 -1.82 8.77
CA ALA A 333 -2.80 -3.14 9.18
C ALA A 333 -2.15 -3.52 10.51
N GLY A 334 -2.95 -3.97 11.47
CA GLY A 334 -2.43 -4.42 12.76
C GLY A 334 -2.77 -5.87 13.08
N SER A 335 -1.98 -6.48 13.95
CA SER A 335 -2.27 -7.81 14.50
C SER A 335 -3.54 -7.83 15.38
N ASP A 336 -4.10 -6.66 15.70
CA ASP A 336 -5.44 -6.46 16.27
C ASP A 336 -6.57 -6.78 15.26
N SER A 337 -6.25 -7.30 14.07
CA SER A 337 -7.20 -7.63 12.99
C SER A 337 -8.02 -6.43 12.53
N ARG A 338 -7.42 -5.24 12.58
CA ARG A 338 -8.02 -3.99 12.10
C ARG A 338 -7.17 -3.38 11.00
N LEU A 339 -7.87 -2.85 10.01
CA LEU A 339 -7.35 -1.87 9.06
C LEU A 339 -7.81 -0.49 9.52
N ARG A 340 -6.94 0.51 9.41
CA ARG A 340 -7.26 1.92 9.67
C ARG A 340 -6.77 2.76 8.50
N LEU A 341 -7.54 3.78 8.16
CA LEU A 341 -7.19 4.79 7.17
C LEU A 341 -6.97 6.12 7.91
N TRP A 342 -5.80 6.70 7.72
CA TRP A 342 -5.36 7.92 8.37
C TRP A 342 -5.18 9.02 7.34
N ASP A 343 -5.58 10.22 7.70
CA ASP A 343 -5.22 11.41 6.96
C ASP A 343 -3.82 11.85 7.39
N ILE A 344 -2.87 11.91 6.45
CA ILE A 344 -1.45 12.15 6.74
C ILE A 344 -1.24 13.57 7.27
N GLU A 345 -1.93 14.56 6.71
CA GLU A 345 -1.78 15.97 7.06
C GLU A 345 -2.27 16.26 8.49
N SER A 346 -3.49 15.84 8.81
CA SER A 346 -4.13 16.03 10.12
C SER A 346 -3.71 14.98 11.15
N GLY A 347 -3.27 13.79 10.71
CA GLY A 347 -2.89 12.68 11.58
C GLY A 347 -4.09 12.02 12.26
N CYS A 348 -5.29 12.29 11.77
CA CYS A 348 -6.52 11.78 12.33
C CYS A 348 -6.92 10.46 11.68
N ASN A 349 -7.47 9.56 12.48
CA ASN A 349 -8.19 8.39 11.99
C ASN A 349 -9.48 8.83 11.27
N THR A 350 -9.66 8.38 10.03
CA THR A 350 -10.85 8.70 9.21
C THR A 350 -12.10 7.90 9.61
N LEU A 351 -11.94 6.90 10.49
CA LEU A 351 -13.00 6.00 10.97
C LEU A 351 -13.69 5.20 9.85
N VAL A 352 -13.01 4.96 8.72
CA VAL A 352 -13.48 3.99 7.72
C VAL A 352 -13.58 2.61 8.38
N ASN A 353 -14.78 2.03 8.35
CA ASN A 353 -15.03 0.72 8.90
C ASN A 353 -14.77 -0.36 7.84
N PHE A 354 -13.55 -0.88 7.82
CA PHE A 354 -13.21 -2.01 6.97
C PHE A 354 -13.94 -3.27 7.45
N GLU A 355 -14.60 -3.96 6.50
CA GLU A 355 -15.14 -5.29 6.75
C GLU A 355 -14.06 -6.24 7.26
N THR A 356 -14.44 -7.25 8.03
CA THR A 356 -13.49 -8.09 8.78
C THR A 356 -12.36 -8.65 7.90
N ALA A 357 -11.14 -8.20 8.21
CA ALA A 357 -9.88 -8.70 7.72
C ALA A 357 -9.25 -9.54 8.84
N ARG A 358 -9.03 -10.83 8.62
CA ARG A 358 -8.39 -11.72 9.61
C ARG A 358 -6.87 -11.62 9.43
N LEU A 359 -6.24 -10.83 10.28
CA LEU A 359 -4.82 -10.45 10.18
C LEU A 359 -3.97 -11.03 11.32
N GLN A 360 -4.30 -12.23 11.78
CA GLN A 360 -3.58 -12.90 12.88
C GLN A 360 -2.26 -13.49 12.36
N THR A 361 -1.25 -12.62 12.19
CA THR A 361 0.10 -13.00 11.80
C THR A 361 1.12 -12.30 12.69
N GLY A 362 2.20 -13.02 13.01
CA GLY A 362 3.37 -12.46 13.69
C GLY A 362 4.43 -11.92 12.72
N LYS A 363 4.16 -11.95 11.40
CA LYS A 363 5.07 -11.47 10.36
C LYS A 363 4.51 -10.18 9.73
N ALA A 364 5.40 -9.32 9.25
CA ALA A 364 5.03 -8.22 8.39
C ALA A 364 4.31 -8.74 7.13
N ILE A 365 3.31 -7.99 6.67
CA ILE A 365 2.59 -8.28 5.42
C ILE A 365 2.80 -7.13 4.44
N GLN A 366 2.86 -7.46 3.15
CA GLN A 366 2.90 -6.47 2.08
C GLN A 366 1.49 -6.23 1.54
N LEU A 367 1.05 -4.98 1.62
CA LEU A 367 -0.20 -4.50 1.05
C LEU A 367 0.05 -3.92 -0.35
N ALA A 368 -0.96 -3.98 -1.22
CA ALA A 368 -0.94 -3.30 -2.52
C ALA A 368 -2.14 -2.36 -2.65
N ILE A 369 -2.00 -1.29 -3.44
CA ILE A 369 -3.06 -0.32 -3.71
C ILE A 369 -3.15 -0.07 -5.21
N THR A 370 -4.34 0.25 -5.71
CA THR A 370 -4.52 0.66 -7.10
C THR A 370 -3.98 2.07 -7.33
N GLN A 371 -3.58 2.38 -8.58
CA GLN A 371 -3.02 3.70 -8.93
C GLN A 371 -3.93 4.88 -8.58
N ASP A 372 -5.25 4.67 -8.66
CA ASP A 372 -6.28 5.66 -8.32
C ASP A 372 -6.64 5.68 -6.82
N SER A 373 -5.94 4.89 -6.00
CA SER A 373 -6.18 4.71 -4.56
C SER A 373 -7.61 4.34 -4.21
N ALA A 374 -8.36 3.72 -5.14
CA ALA A 374 -9.73 3.30 -4.92
C ALA A 374 -9.84 1.98 -4.16
N LEU A 375 -8.90 1.06 -4.42
CA LEU A 375 -8.89 -0.28 -3.83
C LEU A 375 -7.55 -0.58 -3.16
N VAL A 376 -7.60 -1.24 -2.00
CA VAL A 376 -6.45 -1.83 -1.33
C VAL A 376 -6.59 -3.35 -1.32
N PHE A 377 -5.54 -4.05 -1.71
CA PHE A 377 -5.41 -5.49 -1.63
C PHE A 377 -4.72 -5.87 -0.33
N VAL A 378 -5.37 -6.71 0.47
CA VAL A 378 -4.93 -7.08 1.82
C VAL A 378 -4.88 -8.60 1.95
N PRO A 379 -3.70 -9.18 2.20
CA PRO A 379 -3.57 -10.59 2.59
C PRO A 379 -4.39 -10.89 3.85
N CYS A 380 -5.30 -11.85 3.77
CA CYS A 380 -6.26 -12.22 4.81
C CYS A 380 -6.33 -13.75 4.92
N MET A 381 -5.51 -14.33 5.79
CA MET A 381 -5.34 -15.78 5.87
C MET A 381 -4.94 -16.36 4.49
N THR A 382 -5.71 -17.30 3.93
CA THR A 382 -5.44 -17.97 2.64
C THR A 382 -5.98 -17.22 1.43
N ALA A 383 -6.52 -16.01 1.62
CA ALA A 383 -7.12 -15.22 0.56
C ALA A 383 -6.53 -13.82 0.52
N VAL A 384 -6.67 -13.13 -0.61
CA VAL A 384 -6.46 -11.68 -0.69
C VAL A 384 -7.83 -11.01 -0.83
N LYS A 385 -8.10 -10.00 0.00
CA LYS A 385 -9.31 -9.19 -0.11
C LYS A 385 -8.98 -7.85 -0.74
N ALA A 386 -9.74 -7.44 -1.74
CA ALA A 386 -9.74 -6.06 -2.22
C ALA A 386 -10.82 -5.28 -1.48
N PHE A 387 -10.44 -4.28 -0.69
CA PHE A 387 -11.37 -3.37 -0.02
C PHE A 387 -11.43 -2.04 -0.76
N ASN A 388 -12.62 -1.46 -0.83
CA ASN A 388 -12.74 -0.05 -1.21
C ASN A 388 -12.19 0.82 -0.08
N VAL A 389 -11.16 1.63 -0.38
CA VAL A 389 -10.40 2.41 0.61
C VAL A 389 -11.31 3.35 1.40
N TRP A 390 -12.34 3.92 0.76
CA TRP A 390 -13.16 4.99 1.32
C TRP A 390 -14.41 4.49 2.05
N SER A 391 -14.94 3.34 1.65
CA SER A 391 -16.14 2.74 2.27
C SER A 391 -15.82 1.59 3.21
N GLY A 392 -14.64 0.99 3.09
CA GLY A 392 -14.22 -0.20 3.85
C GLY A 392 -14.89 -1.50 3.42
N LYS A 393 -15.79 -1.47 2.43
CA LYS A 393 -16.50 -2.67 1.95
C LYS A 393 -15.58 -3.56 1.12
N THR A 394 -15.75 -4.88 1.24
CA THR A 394 -15.07 -5.83 0.37
C THR A 394 -15.63 -5.69 -1.04
N PHE A 395 -14.74 -5.44 -2.00
CA PHE A 395 -15.04 -5.35 -3.42
C PHE A 395 -14.86 -6.71 -4.12
N LEU A 396 -13.71 -7.36 -3.90
CA LEU A 396 -13.38 -8.69 -4.43
C LEU A 396 -12.65 -9.54 -3.38
N THR A 397 -12.71 -10.87 -3.52
CA THR A 397 -11.93 -11.81 -2.72
C THR A 397 -11.30 -12.86 -3.62
N PHE A 398 -9.98 -12.92 -3.62
CA PHE A 398 -9.15 -13.82 -4.41
C PHE A 398 -8.82 -15.07 -3.57
N ARG A 399 -9.22 -16.26 -4.04
CA ARG A 399 -9.16 -17.51 -3.28
C ARG A 399 -8.59 -18.65 -4.13
N ASP A 400 -7.27 -18.77 -4.14
CA ASP A 400 -6.60 -19.95 -4.73
C ASP A 400 -5.30 -20.33 -4.01
N HIS A 401 -4.82 -19.49 -3.08
CA HIS A 401 -3.73 -19.90 -2.21
C HIS A 401 -4.23 -20.98 -1.23
N TYR A 402 -3.47 -22.06 -1.10
CA TYR A 402 -3.80 -23.16 -0.19
C TYR A 402 -3.39 -22.87 1.26
N GLU A 403 -2.46 -21.95 1.43
CA GLU A 403 -1.86 -21.57 2.71
C GLU A 403 -1.89 -20.05 2.89
N TYR A 404 -1.40 -19.54 4.03
CA TYR A 404 -1.43 -18.10 4.31
C TYR A 404 -0.70 -17.26 3.25
N VAL A 405 -1.36 -16.20 2.79
CA VAL A 405 -0.81 -15.19 1.90
C VAL A 405 -0.03 -14.17 2.71
N ASN A 406 1.21 -13.88 2.31
CA ASN A 406 2.09 -12.95 3.03
C ASN A 406 2.22 -11.61 2.31
N CYS A 407 2.15 -11.61 0.98
CA CYS A 407 2.42 -10.42 0.18
C CYS A 407 1.52 -10.34 -1.05
N CYS A 408 1.22 -9.11 -1.46
CA CYS A 408 0.63 -8.80 -2.74
C CYS A 408 1.29 -7.57 -3.36
N TRP A 409 1.35 -7.55 -4.70
CA TRP A 409 1.84 -6.43 -5.50
C TRP A 409 0.92 -6.21 -6.69
N TYR A 410 0.49 -4.97 -6.92
CA TYR A 410 -0.36 -4.61 -8.04
C TYR A 410 0.46 -3.84 -9.08
N SER A 411 0.53 -4.35 -10.31
CA SER A 411 1.16 -3.66 -11.44
C SER A 411 0.13 -2.76 -12.12
N SER A 412 0.34 -1.45 -12.12
CA SER A 412 -0.55 -0.49 -12.80
C SER A 412 -0.48 -0.55 -14.33
N GLN A 413 0.64 -1.05 -14.86
CA GLN A 413 0.89 -1.17 -16.30
C GLN A 413 0.08 -2.31 -16.90
N ASP A 414 0.26 -3.51 -16.39
CA ASP A 414 -0.47 -4.70 -16.87
C ASP A 414 -1.88 -4.82 -16.26
N GLN A 415 -2.07 -4.14 -15.12
CA GLN A 415 -3.24 -4.30 -14.25
C GLN A 415 -3.37 -5.72 -13.68
N ASP A 416 -2.24 -6.42 -13.60
CA ASP A 416 -2.11 -7.71 -12.92
C ASP A 416 -1.87 -7.50 -11.41
N LEU A 417 -2.46 -8.36 -10.61
CA LEU A 417 -2.12 -8.53 -9.20
C LEU A 417 -1.27 -9.80 -9.05
N TYR A 418 -0.13 -9.68 -8.37
CA TYR A 418 0.72 -10.80 -7.99
C TYR A 418 0.56 -11.07 -6.51
N THR A 419 0.41 -12.32 -6.11
CA THR A 419 0.26 -12.71 -4.70
C THR A 419 1.18 -13.87 -4.35
N GLY A 420 1.80 -13.79 -3.17
CA GLY A 420 2.76 -14.78 -2.69
C GLY A 420 2.41 -15.29 -1.29
N GLY A 421 2.50 -16.60 -1.09
CA GLY A 421 2.06 -17.26 0.13
C GLY A 421 3.01 -18.34 0.67
N ASN A 422 2.56 -18.98 1.75
CA ASN A 422 3.21 -20.10 2.42
C ASN A 422 3.17 -21.40 1.61
N ASP A 423 2.31 -21.47 0.60
CA ASP A 423 2.24 -22.54 -0.39
C ASP A 423 3.39 -22.48 -1.41
N ARG A 424 4.28 -21.47 -1.28
CA ARG A 424 5.48 -21.27 -2.10
C ARG A 424 5.17 -20.82 -3.53
N GLN A 425 3.89 -20.55 -3.80
CA GLN A 425 3.42 -20.16 -5.12
C GLN A 425 3.40 -18.64 -5.27
N ILE A 426 3.57 -18.20 -6.52
CA ILE A 426 3.29 -16.84 -6.97
C ILE A 426 2.09 -16.94 -7.91
N LEU A 427 0.92 -16.48 -7.46
CA LEU A 427 -0.29 -16.47 -8.29
C LEU A 427 -0.41 -15.13 -9.01
N VAL A 428 -0.86 -15.19 -10.27
CA VAL A 428 -1.17 -14.01 -11.08
C VAL A 428 -2.67 -13.91 -11.21
N TRP A 429 -3.22 -12.74 -10.87
CA TRP A 429 -4.60 -12.40 -11.10
C TRP A 429 -4.64 -11.36 -12.20
N SER A 430 -5.25 -11.70 -13.33
CA SER A 430 -5.30 -10.88 -14.52
C SER A 430 -6.74 -10.51 -14.85
N PRO A 431 -6.99 -9.35 -15.45
CA PRO A 431 -8.31 -9.04 -16.01
C PRO A 431 -8.68 -10.11 -17.05
N SER A 432 -9.96 -10.48 -17.12
CA SER A 432 -10.44 -11.38 -18.17
C SER A 432 -10.03 -10.88 -19.57
N LYS A 433 -9.34 -11.72 -20.34
CA LYS A 433 -9.13 -11.47 -21.79
C LYS A 433 -10.50 -11.45 -22.45
N LEU A 434 -10.82 -10.39 -23.20
CA LEU A 434 -11.98 -10.40 -24.08
C LEU A 434 -11.62 -11.24 -25.31
N ILE A 435 -12.56 -12.04 -25.81
CA ILE A 435 -12.40 -12.93 -26.99
C ILE A 435 -11.84 -12.16 -28.23
N SER A 436 -11.98 -10.83 -28.29
CA SER A 436 -11.40 -10.00 -29.34
C SER A 436 -9.87 -9.99 -29.36
N ASP A 437 -9.21 -10.15 -28.21
CA ASP A 437 -7.74 -10.07 -28.12
C ASP A 437 -7.09 -11.30 -28.78
N GLU A 438 -7.78 -12.44 -28.82
CA GLU A 438 -7.34 -13.64 -29.55
C GLU A 438 -7.36 -13.43 -31.07
N MET A 439 -8.33 -12.68 -31.60
CA MET A 439 -8.41 -12.35 -33.03
C MET A 439 -7.28 -11.40 -33.45
N ASP A 440 -6.89 -10.46 -32.60
CA ASP A 440 -5.79 -9.51 -32.87
C ASP A 440 -4.42 -10.18 -32.72
N GLU A 441 -4.21 -11.05 -31.72
CA GLU A 441 -2.98 -11.85 -31.60
C GLU A 441 -2.83 -12.86 -32.74
N TRP A 442 -3.92 -13.51 -33.18
CA TRP A 442 -3.92 -14.41 -34.33
C TRP A 442 -3.63 -13.66 -35.64
N SER A 443 -4.19 -12.46 -35.80
CA SER A 443 -3.92 -11.62 -36.98
C SER A 443 -2.47 -11.14 -37.03
N ARG A 444 -1.88 -10.78 -35.88
CA ARG A 444 -0.45 -10.40 -35.80
C ARG A 444 0.49 -11.59 -36.05
N LYS A 445 0.20 -12.76 -35.48
CA LYS A 445 0.99 -13.98 -35.73
C LYS A 445 0.84 -14.46 -37.18
N GLY A 446 -0.35 -14.33 -37.77
CA GLY A 446 -0.60 -14.65 -39.18
C GLY A 446 0.15 -13.70 -40.14
N GLN A 447 0.24 -12.41 -39.83
CA GLN A 447 1.03 -11.45 -40.62
C GLN A 447 2.54 -11.67 -40.49
N ALA A 448 3.04 -12.01 -39.30
CA ALA A 448 4.46 -12.33 -39.11
C ALA A 448 4.88 -13.61 -39.85
N ALA A 449 4.01 -14.62 -39.92
CA ALA A 449 4.26 -15.84 -40.69
C ALA A 449 4.14 -15.63 -42.21
N ALA A 450 3.29 -14.70 -42.66
CA ALA A 450 3.11 -14.39 -44.08
C ALA A 450 4.23 -13.50 -44.66
N LEU A 451 4.91 -12.69 -43.82
CA LEU A 451 6.02 -11.84 -44.26
C LEU A 451 7.34 -12.61 -44.48
N ASP A 452 7.44 -13.86 -44.00
CA ASP A 452 8.67 -14.66 -44.05
C ASP A 452 8.64 -15.78 -45.10
N GLN A 453 7.62 -15.84 -45.97
CA GLN A 453 7.47 -16.91 -46.98
C GLN A 453 7.69 -16.52 -48.45
N ASP A 454 7.76 -15.24 -48.82
CA ASP A 454 7.84 -14.84 -50.23
C ASP A 454 9.11 -14.07 -50.58
N ASN A 455 10.28 -14.68 -50.40
CA ASN A 455 11.51 -14.08 -50.94
C ASN A 455 12.55 -15.06 -51.50
N TRP A 456 12.13 -16.16 -52.13
CA TRP A 456 13.03 -17.00 -52.94
C TRP A 456 12.30 -17.58 -54.16
N SER A 457 12.19 -16.81 -55.23
CA SER A 457 12.14 -17.31 -56.62
C SER A 457 12.32 -16.17 -57.61
N ASP A 458 13.56 -15.95 -58.04
CA ASP A 458 13.98 -15.78 -59.45
C ASP A 458 15.51 -15.90 -59.57
#